data_AF-A0A444ZS32-F1
#
_entry.id   AF-A0A444ZS32-F1
#
_cell.length_a   1.000
_cell.length_b   1.000
_cell.length_c   1.000
_cell.angle_alpha   90.00
_cell.angle_beta   90.00
_cell.angle_gamma   90.00
#
_symmetry.space_group_name_H-M   'P 1'
#
loop_
_entity.id
_entity.type
_entity.pdbx_description
1 polymer ?
#
loop_
_entity_poly.entity_id
_entity_poly.type
_entity_poly.pdbx_seq_one_letter_code
_entity_poly.pdbx_strand_id
1 'polypeptide(L)'
;MGPILKRCKTEKKRKHPEPNLPDGFGLGDHIQLLQIFECWDQTDYDIGWCKDNGLQVRGMLFVRDVRKQLSQIMQKIAKGPLDRRRGESRQDYRNLRKALCVGYANQLAERKMHHNGYRTLGFQGQVVQVHPSSVLKADDLGKFPDYVVYHELIATPRPYMRNVCSVEMRWVVPVINKLKTLDVYKLSGGTGPVEEENERNIPDLPKKNVEVTAGVDDSESRIQAARERFLARKGKK
;
A
#
# COMPACT_ATOMS: atom_id res chain seq x y z
N MET A 1 -27.00 6.06 -59.26
CA MET A 1 -27.88 6.58 -58.19
C MET A 1 -27.67 5.73 -56.95
N GLY A 2 -27.17 6.32 -55.86
CA GLY A 2 -27.07 5.69 -54.54
C GLY A 2 -27.03 6.82 -53.49
N PRO A 3 -27.90 6.82 -52.48
CA PRO A 3 -28.25 8.04 -51.77
C PRO A 3 -27.22 8.48 -50.72
N ILE A 4 -27.05 9.80 -50.68
CA ILE A 4 -26.39 10.61 -49.67
C ILE A 4 -27.14 10.45 -48.34
N LEU A 5 -26.44 10.00 -47.29
CA LEU A 5 -26.85 10.22 -45.90
C LEU A 5 -25.73 10.93 -45.15
N LYS A 6 -25.80 12.26 -45.17
CA LYS A 6 -25.23 13.08 -44.10
C LYS A 6 -26.08 12.89 -42.85
N ARG A 7 -25.48 12.46 -41.75
CA ARG A 7 -25.94 12.87 -40.42
C ARG A 7 -24.74 13.14 -39.52
N CYS A 8 -24.45 14.43 -39.40
CA CYS A 8 -23.56 15.00 -38.40
C CYS A 8 -24.19 14.80 -37.01
N LYS A 9 -23.45 14.18 -36.08
CA LYS A 9 -23.59 14.45 -34.65
C LYS A 9 -22.21 14.80 -34.12
N THR A 10 -22.09 16.07 -33.78
CA THR A 10 -20.97 16.71 -33.10
C THR A 10 -20.75 16.09 -31.73
N GLU A 11 -19.76 15.21 -31.58
CA GLU A 11 -19.09 15.03 -30.30
C GLU A 11 -17.88 15.97 -30.26
N LYS A 12 -18.10 17.19 -29.74
CA LYS A 12 -16.99 17.99 -29.23
C LYS A 12 -16.46 17.32 -27.96
N LYS A 13 -15.75 16.21 -28.13
CA LYS A 13 -14.83 15.71 -27.11
C LYS A 13 -13.78 16.82 -26.99
N ARG A 14 -13.87 17.64 -25.93
CA ARG A 14 -12.79 18.55 -25.56
C ARG A 14 -11.56 17.66 -25.33
N LYS A 15 -10.74 17.51 -26.37
CA LYS A 15 -9.38 17.02 -26.25
C LYS A 15 -8.64 18.12 -25.51
N HIS A 16 -8.80 18.18 -24.18
CA HIS A 16 -7.73 18.73 -23.39
C HIS A 16 -6.51 17.87 -23.73
N PRO A 17 -5.41 18.45 -24.21
CA PRO A 17 -4.18 17.69 -24.36
C PRO A 17 -3.89 17.03 -23.01
N GLU A 18 -3.59 15.73 -23.03
CA GLU A 18 -3.14 15.03 -21.82
C GLU A 18 -2.00 15.89 -21.23
N PRO A 19 -2.12 16.32 -19.96
CA PRO A 19 -1.12 17.18 -19.38
C PRO A 19 0.20 16.41 -19.38
N ASN A 20 1.26 17.04 -19.91
CA ASN A 20 2.59 16.42 -20.01
C ASN A 20 3.28 16.44 -18.63
N LEU A 21 2.62 15.81 -17.66
CA LEU A 21 3.13 15.66 -16.31
C LEU A 21 4.10 14.49 -16.25
N PRO A 22 5.13 14.58 -15.40
CA PRO A 22 6.05 13.48 -15.19
C PRO A 22 5.31 12.25 -14.64
N ASP A 23 5.86 11.07 -14.84
CA ASP A 23 5.22 9.78 -14.50
C ASP A 23 5.85 9.08 -13.28
N GLY A 24 6.73 9.76 -12.54
CA GLY A 24 7.43 9.19 -11.39
C GLY A 24 8.56 8.22 -11.78
N PHE A 25 8.92 8.10 -13.06
CA PHE A 25 9.87 7.10 -13.59
C PHE A 25 9.52 5.65 -13.18
N GLY A 26 8.24 5.35 -13.00
CA GLY A 26 7.78 4.06 -12.48
C GLY A 26 8.17 3.79 -11.02
N LEU A 27 8.79 4.76 -10.33
CA LEU A 27 9.17 4.62 -8.92
C LEU A 27 7.97 4.80 -7.97
N GLY A 28 6.91 5.47 -8.42
CA GLY A 28 5.62 5.59 -7.74
C GLY A 28 5.18 7.04 -7.48
N ASP A 29 4.01 7.16 -6.85
CA ASP A 29 3.23 8.41 -6.74
C ASP A 29 4.00 9.51 -6.00
N HIS A 30 4.73 9.17 -4.94
CA HIS A 30 5.52 10.15 -4.18
C HIS A 30 6.61 10.82 -5.02
N ILE A 31 7.24 10.07 -5.95
CA ILE A 31 8.25 10.62 -6.85
C ILE A 31 7.57 11.50 -7.89
N GLN A 32 6.43 11.07 -8.42
CA GLN A 32 5.66 11.88 -9.35
C GLN A 32 5.27 13.23 -8.74
N LEU A 33 4.75 13.24 -7.50
CA LEU A 33 4.39 14.47 -6.79
C LEU A 33 5.58 15.41 -6.61
N LEU A 34 6.76 14.87 -6.31
CA LEU A 34 8.00 15.65 -6.23
C LEU A 34 8.36 16.25 -7.59
N GLN A 35 8.34 15.46 -8.66
CA GLN A 35 8.66 15.93 -10.00
C GLN A 35 7.70 17.02 -10.47
N ILE A 36 6.39 16.88 -10.21
CA ILE A 36 5.39 17.91 -10.51
C ILE A 36 5.75 19.22 -9.80
N PHE A 37 6.12 19.14 -8.51
CA PHE A 37 6.55 20.31 -7.76
C PHE A 37 7.86 20.92 -8.30
N GLU A 38 8.83 20.09 -8.69
CA GLU A 38 10.10 20.52 -9.28
C GLU A 38 9.88 21.22 -10.64
N CYS A 39 9.02 20.67 -11.51
CA CYS A 39 8.64 21.34 -12.75
C CYS A 39 7.97 22.69 -12.49
N TRP A 40 7.09 22.77 -11.49
CA TRP A 40 6.44 24.04 -11.15
C TRP A 40 7.42 25.09 -10.58
N ASP A 41 8.39 24.66 -9.76
CA ASP A 41 9.49 25.52 -9.27
C ASP A 41 10.35 26.07 -10.42
N GLN A 42 10.60 25.26 -11.46
CA GLN A 42 11.34 25.69 -12.67
C GLN A 42 10.58 26.76 -13.48
N THR A 43 9.25 26.80 -13.37
CA THR A 43 8.40 27.84 -13.99
C THR A 43 8.22 29.09 -13.13
N ASP A 44 9.02 29.25 -12.07
CA ASP A 44 8.87 30.31 -11.07
C ASP A 44 7.46 30.36 -10.44
N TYR A 45 6.91 29.18 -10.17
CA TYR A 45 5.59 29.01 -9.56
C TYR A 45 4.43 29.59 -10.38
N ASP A 46 4.52 29.54 -11.72
CA ASP A 46 3.47 30.07 -12.60
C ASP A 46 2.10 29.40 -12.35
N ILE A 47 1.08 30.23 -12.17
CA ILE A 47 -0.30 29.80 -11.99
C ILE A 47 -0.90 29.34 -13.32
N GLY A 48 -0.47 29.91 -14.45
CA GLY A 48 -0.85 29.49 -15.80
C GLY A 48 -0.48 28.03 -16.04
N TRP A 49 0.77 27.68 -15.79
CA TRP A 49 1.28 26.31 -15.87
C TRP A 49 0.43 25.30 -15.07
N CYS A 50 0.01 25.66 -13.85
CA CYS A 50 -0.87 24.79 -13.06
C CYS A 50 -2.22 24.55 -13.75
N LYS A 51 -2.84 25.59 -14.33
CA LYS A 51 -4.12 25.48 -15.02
C LYS A 51 -3.99 24.66 -16.30
N ASP A 52 -2.92 24.89 -17.06
CA ASP A 52 -2.65 24.20 -18.32
C ASP A 52 -2.41 22.69 -18.09
N ASN A 53 -1.84 22.32 -16.95
CA ASN A 53 -1.62 20.93 -16.55
C ASN A 53 -2.74 20.33 -15.68
N GLY A 54 -3.87 21.03 -15.51
CA GLY A 54 -5.02 20.52 -14.74
C GLY A 54 -4.77 20.35 -13.23
N LEU A 55 -3.78 21.05 -12.68
CA LEU A 55 -3.42 21.01 -11.27
C LEU A 55 -4.27 21.99 -10.44
N GLN A 56 -4.56 21.60 -9.20
CA GLN A 56 -5.29 22.47 -8.28
C GLN A 56 -4.38 23.60 -7.76
N VAL A 57 -4.55 24.81 -8.30
CA VAL A 57 -3.77 26.01 -7.95
C VAL A 57 -3.67 26.23 -6.44
N ARG A 58 -4.81 26.17 -5.73
CA ARG A 58 -4.83 26.35 -4.26
C ARG A 58 -3.98 25.31 -3.54
N GLY A 59 -4.02 24.06 -4.00
CA GLY A 59 -3.22 22.97 -3.44
C GLY A 59 -1.73 23.19 -3.67
N MET A 60 -1.33 23.58 -4.89
CA MET A 60 0.07 23.86 -5.22
C MET A 60 0.65 25.02 -4.39
N LEU A 61 -0.09 26.12 -4.27
CA LEU A 61 0.31 27.25 -3.40
C LEU A 61 0.48 26.82 -1.94
N PHE A 62 -0.45 26.02 -1.41
CA PHE A 62 -0.35 25.47 -0.07
C PHE A 62 0.90 24.60 0.11
N VAL A 63 1.20 23.70 -0.84
CA VAL A 63 2.40 22.85 -0.81
C VAL A 63 3.68 23.70 -0.76
N ARG A 64 3.75 24.79 -1.55
CA ARG A 64 4.89 25.72 -1.52
C ARG A 64 5.07 26.35 -0.15
N ASP A 65 3.98 26.83 0.46
CA ASP A 65 4.02 27.49 1.75
C ASP A 65 4.42 26.51 2.87
N VAL A 66 3.89 25.28 2.86
CA VAL A 66 4.28 24.20 3.78
C VAL A 66 5.76 23.85 3.62
N ARG A 67 6.25 23.69 2.38
CA ARG A 67 7.67 23.43 2.11
C ARG A 67 8.57 24.54 2.65
N LYS A 68 8.15 25.81 2.50
CA LYS A 68 8.88 26.96 3.03
C LYS A 68 8.94 26.92 4.56
N GLN A 69 7.82 26.63 5.24
CA GLN A 69 7.76 26.51 6.70
C GLN A 69 8.65 25.37 7.20
N LEU A 70 8.56 24.17 6.62
CA LEU A 70 9.40 23.04 7.00
C LEU A 70 10.88 23.33 6.80
N SER A 71 11.25 24.00 5.69
CA SER A 71 12.62 24.41 5.43
C SER A 71 13.15 25.37 6.51
N GLN A 72 12.33 26.34 6.94
CA GLN A 72 12.69 27.27 8.01
C GLN A 72 12.86 26.57 9.36
N ILE A 73 11.99 25.60 9.69
CA ILE A 73 12.10 24.80 10.92
C ILE A 73 13.38 23.97 10.90
N MET A 74 13.66 23.28 9.80
CA MET A 74 14.86 22.47 9.65
C MET A 74 16.15 23.30 9.74
N GLN A 75 16.20 24.50 9.15
CA GLN A 75 17.33 25.42 9.29
C GLN A 75 17.59 25.81 10.76
N LYS A 76 16.53 26.04 11.54
CA LYS A 76 16.64 26.36 12.97
C LYS A 76 17.18 25.18 13.78
N ILE A 77 16.72 23.95 13.48
CA ILE A 77 17.13 22.74 14.20
C ILE A 77 18.56 22.33 13.83
N ALA A 78 18.91 22.36 12.54
CA ALA A 78 20.17 21.81 12.03
C ALA A 78 21.40 22.71 12.29
N LYS A 79 21.22 23.95 12.78
CA LYS A 79 22.29 24.94 13.01
C LYS A 79 23.29 25.06 11.82
N GLY A 80 22.80 24.95 10.58
CA GLY A 80 23.62 25.01 9.38
C GLY A 80 22.80 25.12 8.09
N PRO A 81 23.44 25.43 6.95
CA PRO A 81 22.76 25.49 5.67
C PRO A 81 22.18 24.12 5.34
N LEU A 82 20.88 24.07 5.02
CA LEU A 82 20.34 22.92 4.31
C LEU A 82 20.98 22.93 2.93
N ASP A 83 21.77 21.91 2.62
CA ASP A 83 22.40 21.74 1.32
C ASP A 83 21.30 21.60 0.26
N ARG A 84 20.88 22.73 -0.31
CA ARG A 84 19.92 22.80 -1.42
C ARG A 84 20.69 22.47 -2.69
N ARG A 85 21.09 21.21 -2.84
CA ARG A 85 21.60 20.75 -4.13
C ARG A 85 20.47 20.89 -5.14
N ARG A 86 20.58 21.91 -6.00
CA ARG A 86 19.77 22.03 -7.22
C ARG A 86 20.29 20.96 -8.17
N GLY A 87 19.62 19.83 -8.22
CA GLY A 87 19.95 18.76 -9.15
C GLY A 87 19.05 17.56 -8.95
N GLU A 88 18.43 17.10 -10.03
CA GLU A 88 17.67 15.86 -10.08
C GLU A 88 18.65 14.68 -10.09
N SER A 89 19.28 14.39 -8.95
CA SER A 89 20.08 13.18 -8.86
C SER A 89 19.16 11.98 -8.66
N ARG A 90 19.33 10.91 -9.45
CA ARG A 90 18.73 9.60 -9.13
C ARG A 90 19.02 9.18 -7.69
N GLN A 91 20.13 9.64 -7.13
CA GLN A 91 20.48 9.41 -5.73
C GLN A 91 19.51 10.10 -4.76
N ASP A 92 19.00 11.29 -5.08
CA ASP A 92 18.07 12.03 -4.21
C ASP A 92 16.70 11.35 -4.15
N TYR A 93 16.18 10.85 -5.29
CA TYR A 93 14.98 10.02 -5.29
C TYR A 93 15.17 8.72 -4.52
N ARG A 94 16.35 8.09 -4.62
CA ARG A 94 16.67 6.91 -3.81
C ARG A 94 16.68 7.23 -2.32
N ASN A 95 17.28 8.37 -1.92
CA ASN A 95 17.32 8.82 -0.53
C ASN A 95 15.92 9.11 0.01
N LEU A 96 15.06 9.77 -0.79
CA LEU A 96 13.67 10.01 -0.45
C LEU A 96 12.90 8.71 -0.22
N ARG A 97 12.99 7.74 -1.14
CA ARG A 97 12.30 6.44 -0.99
C ARG A 97 12.78 5.67 0.24
N LYS A 98 14.09 5.74 0.53
CA LYS A 98 14.64 5.18 1.76
C LYS A 98 14.07 5.88 3.01
N ALA A 99 13.97 7.21 3.00
CA ALA A 99 13.37 7.97 4.10
C ALA A 99 11.88 7.63 4.27
N LEU A 100 11.11 7.51 3.18
CA LEU A 100 9.72 7.08 3.21
C LEU A 100 9.58 5.67 3.80
N CYS A 101 10.43 4.72 3.38
CA CYS A 101 10.44 3.35 3.91
C CYS A 101 10.63 3.31 5.43
N VAL A 102 11.48 4.19 5.98
CA VAL A 102 11.74 4.25 7.42
C VAL A 102 10.65 5.03 8.16
N GLY A 103 10.21 6.16 7.62
CA GLY A 103 9.20 7.02 8.25
C GLY A 103 7.81 6.37 8.29
N TYR A 104 7.45 5.63 7.24
CA TYR A 104 6.19 4.91 7.12
C TYR A 104 6.37 3.41 7.40
N ALA A 105 7.15 3.07 8.43
CA ALA A 105 7.51 1.70 8.77
C ALA A 105 6.30 0.74 8.87
N ASN A 106 5.18 1.20 9.42
CA ASN A 106 3.96 0.42 9.57
C ASN A 106 3.09 0.34 8.29
N GLN A 107 3.44 1.08 7.24
CA GLN A 107 2.72 1.15 5.96
C GLN A 107 3.53 0.53 4.81
N LEU A 108 4.20 -0.58 5.12
CA LEU A 108 4.91 -1.40 4.13
C LEU A 108 4.01 -2.53 3.63
N ALA A 109 4.20 -2.93 2.37
CA ALA A 109 3.52 -4.06 1.78
C ALA A 109 4.44 -4.86 0.85
N GLU A 110 4.21 -6.18 0.80
CA GLU A 110 4.95 -7.13 -0.02
C GLU A 110 4.04 -7.71 -1.10
N ARG A 111 4.53 -7.75 -2.35
CA ARG A 111 3.79 -8.30 -3.48
C ARG A 111 3.67 -9.82 -3.31
N LYS A 112 2.50 -10.37 -3.60
CA LYS A 112 2.30 -11.80 -3.63
C LYS A 112 3.03 -12.42 -4.81
N MET A 113 3.56 -13.63 -4.62
CA MET A 113 4.40 -14.32 -5.61
C MET A 113 3.72 -14.47 -6.99
N HIS A 114 2.43 -14.84 -7.00
CA HIS A 114 1.72 -15.24 -8.21
C HIS A 114 0.83 -14.14 -8.83
N HIS A 115 0.67 -12.98 -8.20
CA HIS A 115 -0.16 -11.90 -8.76
C HIS A 115 0.21 -10.52 -8.18
N ASN A 116 -0.24 -9.45 -8.85
CA ASN A 116 0.01 -8.05 -8.47
C ASN A 116 -0.84 -7.54 -7.27
N GLY A 117 -1.25 -8.46 -6.39
CA GLY A 117 -1.81 -8.10 -5.10
C GLY A 117 -0.72 -8.05 -4.04
N TYR A 118 -0.94 -7.28 -3.00
CA TYR A 118 0.01 -7.07 -1.93
C TYR A 118 -0.54 -7.62 -0.61
N ARG A 119 0.37 -8.00 0.30
CA ARG A 119 0.08 -8.24 1.71
C ARG A 119 0.73 -7.14 2.53
N THR A 120 -0.04 -6.45 3.35
CA THR A 120 0.51 -5.45 4.27
C THR A 120 1.40 -6.12 5.32
N LEU A 121 2.49 -5.46 5.68
CA LEU A 121 3.52 -5.95 6.60
C LEU A 121 3.37 -5.40 8.03
N GLY A 122 2.34 -4.60 8.28
CA GLY A 122 1.98 -4.10 9.61
C GLY A 122 1.43 -5.19 10.54
N PHE A 123 1.02 -4.79 11.75
CA PHE A 123 0.56 -5.70 12.82
C PHE A 123 -0.58 -6.64 12.39
N GLN A 124 -1.47 -6.17 11.50
CA GLN A 124 -2.54 -6.98 10.91
C GLN A 124 -2.37 -7.01 9.40
N GLY A 125 -1.67 -8.06 8.93
CA GLY A 125 -1.43 -8.27 7.51
C GLY A 125 -2.72 -8.64 6.76
N GLN A 126 -3.10 -7.81 5.80
CA GLN A 126 -4.28 -8.04 4.95
C GLN A 126 -3.90 -7.94 3.46
N VAL A 127 -4.71 -8.57 2.61
CA VAL A 127 -4.50 -8.60 1.17
C VAL A 127 -5.13 -7.37 0.55
N VAL A 128 -4.33 -6.59 -0.17
CA VAL A 128 -4.71 -5.28 -0.72
C VAL A 128 -4.26 -5.16 -2.18
N GLN A 129 -4.84 -4.24 -2.92
CA GLN A 129 -4.43 -3.92 -4.29
C GLN A 129 -3.93 -2.48 -4.39
N VAL A 130 -3.10 -2.20 -5.39
CA VAL A 130 -2.75 -0.81 -5.73
C VAL A 130 -3.99 -0.14 -6.33
N HIS A 131 -4.32 1.06 -5.87
CA HIS A 131 -5.46 1.81 -6.38
C HIS A 131 -5.24 2.18 -7.87
N PRO A 132 -6.27 2.11 -8.75
CA PRO A 132 -6.11 2.38 -10.19
C PRO A 132 -5.62 3.79 -10.56
N SER A 133 -5.71 4.76 -9.63
CA SER A 133 -5.19 6.11 -9.86
C SER A 133 -3.68 6.24 -9.60
N SER A 134 -3.01 5.21 -9.09
CA SER A 134 -1.58 5.23 -8.88
C SER A 134 -0.86 5.19 -10.23
N VAL A 135 0.27 5.88 -10.32
CA VAL A 135 1.17 5.83 -11.48
C VAL A 135 2.18 4.69 -11.41
N LEU A 136 2.09 3.83 -10.38
CA LEU A 136 2.92 2.66 -10.28
C LEU A 136 2.66 1.73 -11.48
N LYS A 137 3.68 1.58 -12.33
CA LYS A 137 3.63 0.74 -13.53
C LYS A 137 4.25 -0.62 -13.24
N ALA A 138 3.73 -1.63 -13.92
CA ALA A 138 4.36 -2.94 -13.97
C ALA A 138 5.60 -2.89 -14.87
N ASP A 139 6.56 -3.76 -14.60
CA ASP A 139 7.72 -3.97 -15.47
C ASP A 139 7.33 -4.65 -16.80
N ASP A 140 8.32 -4.91 -17.65
CA ASP A 140 8.13 -5.56 -18.96
C ASP A 140 7.53 -6.98 -18.85
N LEU A 141 7.60 -7.60 -17.67
CA LEU A 141 7.02 -8.91 -17.36
C LEU A 141 5.63 -8.79 -16.71
N GLY A 142 5.08 -7.59 -16.62
CA GLY A 142 3.77 -7.33 -16.02
C GLY A 142 3.77 -7.43 -14.49
N LYS A 143 4.93 -7.39 -13.83
CA LYS A 143 5.04 -7.46 -12.37
C LYS A 143 5.22 -6.08 -11.75
N PHE A 144 4.50 -5.83 -10.67
CA PHE A 144 4.81 -4.67 -9.82
C PHE A 144 6.03 -4.92 -8.91
N PRO A 145 6.62 -3.86 -8.33
CA PRO A 145 7.74 -4.00 -7.39
C PRO A 145 7.41 -4.91 -6.20
N ASP A 146 8.38 -5.70 -5.76
CA ASP A 146 8.18 -6.68 -4.69
C ASP A 146 7.83 -6.03 -3.35
N TYR A 147 8.39 -4.85 -3.07
CA TYR A 147 8.07 -4.09 -1.87
C TYR A 147 7.65 -2.67 -2.21
N VAL A 148 6.60 -2.22 -1.51
CA VAL A 148 6.09 -0.86 -1.63
C VAL A 148 5.81 -0.27 -0.26
N VAL A 149 5.88 1.06 -0.19
CA VAL A 149 5.29 1.87 0.86
C VAL A 149 4.01 2.52 0.32
N TYR A 150 2.98 2.61 1.14
CA TYR A 150 1.74 3.33 0.83
C TYR A 150 1.50 4.43 1.86
N HIS A 151 0.72 5.46 1.52
CA HIS A 151 0.35 6.52 2.47
C HIS A 151 -1.02 6.27 3.10
N GLU A 152 -1.95 5.75 2.31
CA GLU A 152 -3.34 5.56 2.72
C GLU A 152 -3.83 4.17 2.35
N LEU A 153 -4.67 3.61 3.22
CA LEU A 153 -5.38 2.38 2.98
C LEU A 153 -6.89 2.66 2.96
N ILE A 154 -7.52 2.42 1.82
CA ILE A 154 -8.96 2.60 1.64
C ILE A 154 -9.64 1.29 1.99
N ALA A 155 -10.38 1.30 3.11
CA ALA A 155 -11.20 0.18 3.53
C ALA A 155 -12.47 0.10 2.66
N THR A 156 -12.47 -0.85 1.73
CA THR A 156 -13.66 -1.26 0.96
C THR A 156 -13.71 -2.79 0.96
N PRO A 157 -14.76 -3.44 0.40
CA PRO A 157 -14.78 -4.89 0.23
C PRO A 157 -13.55 -5.44 -0.52
N ARG A 158 -12.90 -4.60 -1.35
CA ARG A 158 -11.58 -4.86 -1.93
C ARG A 158 -10.64 -3.72 -1.52
N PRO A 159 -9.85 -3.88 -0.45
CA PRO A 159 -9.06 -2.77 0.09
C PRO A 159 -7.97 -2.33 -0.90
N TYR A 160 -7.78 -1.02 -1.01
CA TYR A 160 -6.83 -0.40 -1.94
C TYR A 160 -5.79 0.45 -1.20
N MET A 161 -4.55 0.40 -1.67
CA MET A 161 -3.48 1.31 -1.25
C MET A 161 -3.43 2.52 -2.17
N ARG A 162 -3.30 3.73 -1.60
CA ARG A 162 -3.08 4.99 -2.33
C ARG A 162 -1.75 5.63 -1.97
N ASN A 163 -1.25 6.43 -2.92
CA ASN A 163 0.05 7.10 -2.88
C ASN A 163 1.15 6.07 -2.62
N VAL A 164 1.36 5.19 -3.60
CA VAL A 164 2.25 4.03 -3.48
C VAL A 164 3.63 4.37 -4.05
N CYS A 165 4.70 3.91 -3.39
CA CYS A 165 6.06 4.09 -3.85
C CYS A 165 6.88 2.81 -3.70
N SER A 166 7.69 2.50 -4.72
CA SER A 166 8.57 1.33 -4.73
C SER A 166 9.73 1.49 -3.75
N VAL A 167 9.99 0.45 -2.96
CA VAL A 167 11.10 0.42 -1.99
C VAL A 167 11.93 -0.85 -2.16
N GLU A 168 13.18 -0.78 -1.73
CA GLU A 168 14.12 -1.90 -1.88
C GLU A 168 14.11 -2.80 -0.64
N MET A 169 14.17 -4.13 -0.86
CA MET A 169 14.18 -5.13 0.22
C MET A 169 15.23 -4.85 1.32
N ARG A 170 16.42 -4.38 0.92
CA ARG A 170 17.50 -4.04 1.86
C ARG A 170 17.17 -2.89 2.83
N TRP A 171 16.18 -2.06 2.53
CA TRP A 171 15.69 -1.03 3.44
C TRP A 171 14.54 -1.56 4.31
N VAL A 172 13.71 -2.43 3.74
CA VAL A 172 12.51 -2.98 4.35
C VAL A 172 12.83 -4.00 5.45
N VAL A 173 13.73 -4.96 5.19
CA VAL A 173 14.05 -6.06 6.12
C VAL A 173 14.47 -5.55 7.51
N PRO A 174 15.40 -4.58 7.64
CA PRO A 174 15.76 -4.02 8.96
C PRO A 174 14.58 -3.37 9.69
N VAL A 175 13.67 -2.72 8.96
CA VAL A 175 12.48 -2.06 9.53
C VAL A 175 11.51 -3.11 10.08
N ILE A 176 11.19 -4.14 9.29
CA ILE A 176 10.31 -5.23 9.71
C ILE A 176 10.86 -5.94 10.95
N ASN A 177 12.16 -6.23 10.97
CA ASN A 177 12.78 -6.92 12.11
C ASN A 177 12.64 -6.10 13.40
N LYS A 178 12.77 -4.77 13.32
CA LYS A 178 12.52 -3.88 14.46
C LYS A 178 11.05 -3.92 14.88
N LEU A 179 10.12 -3.84 13.92
CA LEU A 179 8.67 -3.85 14.22
C LEU A 179 8.22 -5.14 14.91
N LYS A 180 8.79 -6.29 14.56
CA LYS A 180 8.49 -7.58 15.21
C LYS A 180 8.86 -7.61 16.69
N THR A 181 9.88 -6.86 17.08
CA THR A 181 10.32 -6.77 18.48
C THR A 181 9.60 -5.68 19.28
N LEU A 182 8.75 -4.87 18.63
CA LEU A 182 8.05 -3.79 19.32
C LEU A 182 6.86 -4.31 20.12
N ASP A 183 6.84 -3.92 21.39
CA ASP A 183 5.71 -4.09 22.27
C ASP A 183 4.76 -2.89 22.12
N VAL A 184 3.66 -3.09 21.39
CA VAL A 184 2.66 -2.06 21.13
C VAL A 184 1.98 -1.60 22.42
N TYR A 185 1.79 -2.51 23.38
CA TYR A 185 1.09 -2.20 24.63
C TYR A 185 1.92 -1.24 25.49
N LYS A 186 3.24 -1.46 25.56
CA LYS A 186 4.16 -0.52 26.23
C LYS A 186 4.17 0.84 25.54
N LEU A 187 4.15 0.88 24.21
CA LEU A 187 4.13 2.12 23.43
C LEU A 187 2.81 2.90 23.57
N SER A 188 1.69 2.20 23.72
CA SER A 188 0.37 2.82 23.90
C SER A 188 0.12 3.28 25.34
N GLY A 189 1.08 3.10 26.25
CA GLY A 189 0.92 3.41 27.68
C GLY A 189 -0.07 2.48 28.38
N GLY A 190 -0.36 1.31 27.82
CA GLY A 190 -1.20 0.30 28.45
C GLY A 190 -0.43 -0.45 29.52
N THR A 191 -1.04 -0.66 30.69
CA THR A 191 -0.61 -1.74 31.59
C THR A 191 -0.79 -3.05 30.82
N GLY A 192 0.26 -3.86 30.74
CA GLY A 192 0.29 -5.07 29.91
C GLY A 192 -0.87 -6.04 30.19
N PRO A 193 -1.05 -7.07 29.36
CA PRO A 193 -1.98 -8.15 29.69
C PRO A 193 -1.64 -8.65 31.09
N VAL A 194 -2.62 -8.73 31.98
CA VAL A 194 -2.50 -9.57 33.17
C VAL A 194 -2.21 -10.95 32.63
N GLU A 195 -1.01 -11.45 32.87
CA GLU A 195 -0.69 -12.85 32.60
C GLU A 195 -1.65 -13.66 33.47
N GLU A 196 -2.73 -14.19 32.88
CA GLU A 196 -3.42 -15.34 33.47
C GLU A 196 -2.38 -16.45 33.46
N GLU A 197 -1.73 -16.63 34.62
CA GLU A 197 -0.92 -17.79 34.91
C GLU A 197 -1.76 -19.01 34.56
N ASN A 198 -1.40 -19.69 33.47
CA ASN A 198 -1.85 -21.05 33.24
C ASN A 198 -1.45 -21.86 34.46
N GLU A 199 -2.42 -22.16 35.33
CA GLU A 199 -2.32 -23.11 36.42
C GLU A 199 -1.91 -24.47 35.84
N ARG A 200 -0.60 -24.69 35.71
CA ARG A 200 0.00 -26.01 35.71
C ARG A 200 0.29 -26.38 37.16
N ASN A 201 -0.77 -26.65 37.91
CA ASN A 201 -0.70 -27.37 39.18
C ASN A 201 -1.85 -28.37 39.20
N ILE A 202 -1.57 -29.59 38.75
CA ILE A 202 -2.42 -30.75 39.00
C ILE A 202 -1.99 -31.30 40.36
N PRO A 203 -2.82 -31.25 41.42
CA PRO A 203 -2.63 -32.11 42.57
C PRO A 203 -3.13 -33.52 42.21
N ASP A 204 -2.28 -34.51 42.47
CA ASP A 204 -2.55 -35.93 42.28
C ASP A 204 -3.63 -36.43 43.28
N LEU A 205 -4.33 -37.54 42.90
CA LEU A 205 -5.32 -38.38 43.62
C LEU A 205 -6.81 -38.26 43.20
N PRO A 206 -7.61 -39.36 43.23
CA PRO A 206 -7.33 -40.74 42.84
C PRO A 206 -8.28 -41.21 41.71
N LYS A 207 -7.87 -42.28 41.00
CA LYS A 207 -8.64 -42.92 39.92
C LYS A 207 -10.07 -43.28 40.37
N LYS A 208 -11.08 -42.64 39.78
CA LYS A 208 -12.46 -43.12 39.79
C LYS A 208 -12.96 -43.25 38.36
N ASN A 209 -13.21 -44.48 37.95
CA ASN A 209 -13.77 -44.84 36.65
C ASN A 209 -15.10 -44.10 36.43
N VAL A 210 -15.16 -43.29 35.38
CA VAL A 210 -16.41 -42.85 34.75
C VAL A 210 -16.23 -43.02 33.25
N GLU A 211 -16.85 -44.06 32.69
CA GLU A 211 -16.99 -44.22 31.24
C GLU A 211 -17.73 -43.01 30.67
N VAL A 212 -17.07 -42.30 29.76
CA VAL A 212 -17.72 -41.34 28.86
C VAL A 212 -17.52 -41.88 27.44
N THR A 213 -18.56 -42.52 26.93
CA THR A 213 -18.69 -42.96 25.54
C THR A 213 -18.80 -41.72 24.62
N ALA A 214 -17.66 -41.24 24.13
CA ALA A 214 -17.62 -40.28 23.03
C ALA A 214 -17.88 -41.02 21.72
N GLY A 215 -19.01 -40.72 21.06
CA GLY A 215 -19.44 -41.34 19.81
C GLY A 215 -18.44 -41.12 18.67
N VAL A 216 -17.74 -42.18 18.30
CA VAL A 216 -16.86 -42.28 17.13
C VAL A 216 -17.66 -42.50 15.83
N ASP A 217 -18.95 -42.84 15.94
CA ASP A 217 -19.82 -43.27 14.82
C ASP A 217 -20.25 -42.16 13.85
N ASP A 218 -20.24 -40.88 14.27
CA ASP A 218 -20.86 -39.80 13.49
C ASP A 218 -19.94 -39.24 12.39
N SER A 219 -18.62 -39.32 12.57
CA SER A 219 -17.68 -38.74 11.58
C SER A 219 -17.53 -39.62 10.33
N GLU A 220 -17.39 -40.94 10.49
CA GLU A 220 -17.29 -41.88 9.37
C GLU A 220 -18.61 -41.99 8.59
N SER A 221 -19.75 -42.00 9.31
CA SER A 221 -21.08 -42.02 8.69
C SER A 221 -21.34 -40.81 7.79
N ARG A 222 -20.86 -39.62 8.19
CA ARG A 222 -20.96 -38.40 7.37
C ARG A 222 -20.08 -38.45 6.12
N ILE A 223 -18.88 -39.03 6.24
CA ILE A 223 -17.94 -39.21 5.13
C ILE A 223 -18.49 -40.21 4.10
N GLN A 224 -19.07 -41.32 4.57
CA GLN A 224 -19.70 -42.34 3.74
C GLN A 224 -20.89 -41.78 2.94
N ALA A 225 -21.79 -41.06 3.62
CA ALA A 225 -22.96 -40.44 2.99
C ALA A 225 -22.60 -39.39 1.93
N ALA A 226 -21.49 -38.66 2.13
CA ALA A 226 -20.99 -37.70 1.14
C ALA A 226 -20.45 -38.40 -0.13
N ARG A 227 -19.77 -39.54 0.03
CA ARG A 227 -19.23 -40.34 -1.09
C ARG A 227 -20.33 -40.96 -1.95
N GLU A 228 -21.38 -41.50 -1.34
CA GLU A 228 -22.50 -42.11 -2.08
C GLU A 228 -23.26 -41.08 -2.92
N ARG A 229 -23.49 -39.88 -2.37
CA ARG A 229 -24.11 -38.76 -3.10
C ARG A 229 -23.28 -38.32 -4.32
N PHE A 230 -21.96 -38.42 -4.24
CA PHE A 230 -21.07 -38.10 -5.35
C PHE A 230 -21.13 -39.17 -6.46
N LEU A 231 -21.12 -40.46 -6.08
CA LEU A 231 -21.19 -41.57 -7.02
C LEU A 231 -22.54 -41.64 -7.75
N ALA A 232 -23.64 -41.36 -7.07
CA ALA A 232 -24.98 -41.29 -7.66
C ALA A 232 -25.10 -40.21 -8.76
N ARG A 233 -24.29 -39.14 -8.69
CA ARG A 233 -24.24 -38.10 -9.74
C ARG A 233 -23.39 -38.51 -10.93
N LYS A 234 -22.43 -39.41 -10.74
CA LYS A 234 -21.49 -39.84 -11.78
C LYS A 234 -22.03 -41.01 -12.63
N GLY A 235 -22.99 -41.77 -12.12
CA GLY A 235 -23.64 -42.89 -12.83
C GLY A 235 -24.81 -42.53 -13.75
N LYS A 236 -25.09 -41.23 -13.98
CA LYS A 236 -26.18 -40.75 -14.86
C LYS A 236 -25.69 -39.99 -16.10
N LYS A 237 -24.49 -40.31 -16.58
CA LYS A 237 -23.97 -39.87 -17.89
C LYS A 237 -23.54 -41.09 -18.70
#